data_AF-A0A5C5V5Q0-F1
#
_entry.id   AF-A0A5C5V5Q0-F1
#
_cell.length_a   1.000
_cell.length_b   1.000
_cell.length_c   1.000
_cell.angle_alpha   90.00
_cell.angle_beta   90.00
_cell.angle_gamma   90.00
#
_symmetry.space_group_name_H-M   'P 1'
#
loop_
_entity.id
_entity.type
_entity.pdbx_description
1 polymer ?
#
loop_
_entity_poly.entity_id
_entity_poly.type
_entity_poly.pdbx_seq_one_letter_code
_entity_poly.pdbx_strand_id
1 'polypeptide(L)' 'MNRLLPKPQRSVLRTFHQYLMEPREMLCFWGAGWDKHHLALEELVEKELLVREKRPGAYSLTKAGFEMMRECERTGA' A
#
# COMPACT_ATOMS: atom_id res chain seq x y z
N MET A 1 -17.37 -6.34 -8.62
CA MET A 1 -17.06 -4.93 -8.29
C MET A 1 -15.84 -4.52 -9.09
N ASN A 2 -15.94 -3.51 -9.97
CA ASN A 2 -14.81 -3.03 -10.78
C ASN A 2 -13.76 -2.37 -9.88
N ARG A 3 -12.61 -3.04 -9.70
CA ARG A 3 -11.55 -2.71 -8.72
C ARG A 3 -10.39 -1.91 -9.32
N LEU A 4 -10.66 -0.81 -10.02
CA LEU A 4 -9.58 0.07 -10.47
C LEU A 4 -9.21 1.06 -9.37
N LEU A 5 -8.13 0.78 -8.63
CA LEU A 5 -7.55 1.74 -7.69
C LEU A 5 -6.99 2.97 -8.44
N PRO A 6 -7.19 4.20 -7.94
CA PRO A 6 -6.53 5.40 -8.44
C PRO A 6 -5.00 5.29 -8.50
N LYS A 7 -4.36 6.07 -9.40
CA LYS A 7 -2.90 6.06 -9.60
C LYS A 7 -2.07 6.20 -8.30
N PRO A 8 -2.41 7.09 -7.35
CA PRO A 8 -1.65 7.22 -6.10
C PRO A 8 -1.69 5.95 -5.25
N GLN A 9 -2.86 5.31 -5.12
CA GLN A 9 -3.04 4.06 -4.37
C GLN A 9 -2.24 2.91 -5.00
N ARG A 10 -2.27 2.79 -6.34
CA ARG A 10 -1.43 1.82 -7.05
C ARG A 10 0.07 2.08 -6.84
N SER A 11 0.49 3.34 -6.79
CA SER A 11 1.89 3.69 -6.54
C SER A 11 2.35 3.24 -5.16
N VAL A 12 1.50 3.33 -4.13
CA VAL A 12 1.82 2.85 -2.78
C VAL A 12 1.99 1.33 -2.78
N LEU A 13 1.03 0.58 -3.34
CA LEU A 13 1.11 -0.88 -3.42
C LEU A 13 2.34 -1.35 -4.20
N ARG A 14 2.72 -0.64 -5.26
CA ARG A 14 3.95 -0.94 -6.00
C ARG A 14 5.21 -0.72 -5.17
N THR A 15 5.24 0.27 -4.27
CA THR A 15 6.37 0.44 -3.35
C THR A 15 6.51 -0.77 -2.43
N PHE A 16 5.41 -1.29 -1.87
CA PHE A 16 5.46 -2.54 -1.07
C PHE A 16 6.01 -3.72 -1.91
N HIS A 17 5.56 -3.86 -3.15
CA HIS A 17 6.04 -4.91 -4.06
C HIS A 17 7.55 -4.78 -4.37
N GLN A 18 8.05 -3.57 -4.60
CA GLN A 18 9.48 -3.32 -4.85
C GLN A 18 10.38 -3.81 -3.72
N TYR A 19 9.88 -3.79 -2.48
CA TYR A 19 10.61 -4.29 -1.32
C TYR A 19 10.28 -5.76 -0.97
N LEU A 20 9.61 -6.49 -1.87
CA LEU A 20 9.24 -7.90 -1.72
C LEU A 20 8.42 -8.19 -0.45
N MET A 21 7.65 -7.20 0.03
CA MET A 21 6.92 -7.31 1.28
C MET A 21 5.81 -8.37 1.20
N GLU A 22 5.81 -9.27 2.17
CA GLU A 22 4.75 -10.26 2.43
C GLU A 22 3.65 -9.66 3.33
N PRO A 23 2.46 -10.30 3.41
CA PRO A 23 1.44 -9.88 4.36
C PRO A 23 2.00 -9.83 5.79
N ARG A 24 1.61 -8.79 6.56
CA ARG A 24 2.12 -8.52 7.92
C ARG A 24 3.57 -8.04 7.99
N GLU A 25 4.23 -7.85 6.86
CA GLU A 25 5.50 -7.12 6.83
C GLU A 25 5.24 -5.62 6.70
N MET A 26 6.03 -4.87 7.46
CA MET A 26 5.85 -3.45 7.73
C MET A 26 6.84 -2.64 6.88
N LEU A 27 6.33 -1.66 6.14
CA LEU A 27 7.14 -0.65 5.47
C LEU A 27 6.97 0.71 6.14
N CYS A 28 8.09 1.38 6.40
CA CYS A 28 8.08 2.73 6.96
C CYS A 28 8.18 3.78 5.85
N PHE A 29 7.27 4.74 5.85
CA PHE A 29 7.28 5.89 4.96
C PHE A 29 7.72 7.14 5.75
N TRP A 30 8.83 7.75 5.32
CA TRP A 30 9.39 8.95 5.93
C TRP A 30 9.84 9.96 4.85
N GLY A 31 9.99 11.23 5.24
CA GLY A 31 10.48 12.30 4.36
C GLY A 31 9.67 12.40 3.06
N ALA A 32 10.36 12.46 1.92
CA ALA A 32 9.72 12.54 0.61
C ALA A 32 8.75 11.37 0.31
N GLY A 33 8.99 10.18 0.90
CA GLY A 33 8.08 9.05 0.79
C GLY A 33 6.76 9.27 1.53
N TRP A 34 6.82 9.94 2.68
CA TRP A 34 5.63 10.36 3.42
C TRP A 34 4.88 11.47 2.68
N ASP A 35 5.57 12.54 2.29
CA ASP A 35 4.94 13.71 1.63
C ASP A 35 4.16 13.29 0.38
N LYS A 36 4.73 12.36 -0.39
CA LYS A 36 4.14 11.85 -1.63
C LYS A 36 2.98 10.88 -1.42
N HIS A 37 2.96 10.13 -0.32
CA HIS A 37 2.08 8.95 -0.19
C HIS A 37 1.11 8.98 0.99
N HIS A 38 1.24 9.91 1.95
CA HIS A 38 0.47 9.89 3.19
C HIS A 38 -1.06 9.82 2.97
N LEU A 39 -1.64 10.66 2.11
CA LEU A 39 -3.09 10.61 1.82
C LEU A 39 -3.53 9.25 1.27
N ALA A 40 -2.75 8.69 0.34
CA ALA A 40 -3.06 7.39 -0.25
C ALA A 40 -2.86 6.23 0.74
N LEU A 41 -1.91 6.33 1.67
CA LEU A 41 -1.74 5.38 2.76
C LEU A 41 -2.98 5.36 3.65
N GLU A 42 -3.53 6.54 3.96
CA GLU A 42 -4.74 6.65 4.77
C GLU A 42 -5.99 6.11 4.08
N GLU A 43 -6.20 6.45 2.81
CA GLU A 43 -7.30 5.89 2.03
C GLU A 43 -7.22 4.35 1.91
N LEU A 44 -6.01 3.78 1.89
CA LEU A 44 -5.81 2.33 1.87
C LEU A 44 -6.06 1.68 3.24
N VAL A 45 -5.85 2.41 4.34
CA VAL A 45 -6.22 1.97 5.69
C VAL A 45 -7.74 1.97 5.84
N GLU A 46 -8.42 3.03 5.38
CA GLU A 46 -9.90 3.09 5.38
C GLU A 46 -10.54 1.97 4.56
N LYS A 47 -9.85 1.49 3.52
CA LYS A 47 -10.27 0.36 2.67
C LYS A 47 -9.85 -1.01 3.21
N GLU A 48 -9.27 -1.08 4.41
CA GLU A 48 -8.81 -2.32 5.06
C GLU A 48 -7.72 -3.07 4.25
N LEU A 49 -6.98 -2.35 3.39
CA LEU A 49 -5.88 -2.89 2.60
C LEU A 49 -4.53 -2.73 3.31
N LEU A 50 -4.42 -1.73 4.18
CA LEU A 50 -3.27 -1.50 5.05
C LEU A 50 -3.70 -1.41 6.51
N VAL A 51 -2.76 -1.64 7.42
CA VAL A 51 -2.91 -1.37 8.84
C VAL A 51 -1.82 -0.39 9.27
N ARG A 52 -2.21 0.67 10.00
CA ARG A 52 -1.26 1.54 10.71
C ARG A 52 -0.61 0.77 11.85
N GLU A 53 0.71 0.75 11.90
CA GLU A 53 1.46 0.17 13.00
C GLU A 53 1.63 1.16 14.15
N LYS A 54 2.05 0.67 15.33
CA LYS A 54 2.31 1.53 16.50
C LYS A 54 3.44 2.54 16.27
N ARG A 55 4.35 2.24 15.34
CA ARG A 55 5.46 3.14 14.97
C ARG A 55 4.94 4.17 13.97
N PRO A 56 5.20 5.49 14.16
CA PRO A 56 4.77 6.50 13.20
C PRO A 56 5.34 6.22 11.81
N GLY A 57 4.55 6.52 10.76
CA GLY A 57 4.95 6.29 9.36
C GLY A 57 4.99 4.82 8.94
N ALA A 58 4.71 3.87 9.83
CA ALA A 58 4.79 2.46 9.53
C ALA A 58 3.41 1.85 9.19
N TYR A 59 3.37 1.11 8.10
CA TYR A 59 2.16 0.47 7.58
C TYR A 59 2.46 -0.96 7.15
N SER A 60 1.53 -1.87 7.43
CA SER A 60 1.62 -3.29 7.07
C SER A 60 0.52 -3.67 6.09
N LEU A 61 0.83 -4.58 5.17
CA LEU A 61 -0.18 -5.15 4.27
C LEU A 61 -1.12 -6.07 5.02
N THR A 62 -2.43 -5.91 4.78
CA THR A 62 -3.40 -6.96 5.06
C THR A 62 -3.33 -8.04 3.98
N LYS A 63 -3.97 -9.18 4.22
CA LYS A 63 -4.11 -10.23 3.18
C LYS A 63 -4.81 -9.67 1.92
N ALA A 64 -5.87 -8.89 2.10
CA ALA A 64 -6.60 -8.26 0.99
C ALA A 64 -5.73 -7.20 0.26
N GLY A 65 -4.93 -6.43 1.01
CA GLY A 65 -3.97 -5.49 0.43
C GLY A 65 -2.93 -6.17 -0.44
N PHE A 66 -2.41 -7.32 0.00
CA PHE A 66 -1.45 -8.12 -0.76
C PHE A 66 -2.05 -8.70 -2.05
N GLU A 67 -3.27 -9.24 -1.98
CA GLU A 67 -3.98 -9.72 -3.17
C GLU A 67 -4.22 -8.60 -4.18
N MET A 68 -4.64 -7.42 -3.72
CA MET A 68 -4.83 -6.24 -4.56
C MET A 68 -3.52 -5.71 -5.16
N MET A 69 -2.42 -5.74 -4.40
CA MET A 69 -1.09 -5.40 -4.89
C MET A 69 -0.69 -6.29 -6.06
N ARG A 70 -0.89 -7.62 -5.92
CA ARG A 70 -0.63 -8.60 -6.98
C ARG A 70 -1.49 -8.38 -8.23
N GLU A 71 -2.74 -7.97 -8.05
CA GLU A 71 -3.66 -7.64 -9.16
C GLU A 71 -3.22 -6.36 -9.90
N CYS A 72 -2.75 -5.35 -9.18
CA CYS A 72 -2.25 -4.10 -9.76
C CYS A 72 -1.01 -4.31 -10.64
N GLU A 73 -0.10 -5.22 -10.26
CA GLU A 73 1.06 -5.55 -11.08
C GLU A 73 0.67 -6.30 -12.37
N ARG A 74 -0.33 -7.19 -12.31
CA ARG A 74 -0.79 -7.93 -13.50
C ARG A 74 -1.51 -7.06 -14.53
N THR A 75 -2.06 -5.93 -14.11
CA THR A 75 -2.82 -5.00 -14.97
C THR A 75 -1.97 -3.83 -15.48
N GLY A 76 -0.66 -3.85 -15.20
CA GLY A 76 0.32 -2.83 -15.61
C GLY A 76 1.19 -3.22 -16.80
N ALA A 77 0.65 -3.95 -17.79
CA ALA A 77 1.23 -4.13 -19.13
C ALA A 77 0.50 -3.26 -20.16
#